data_AF-A0A7J9XUS4-F1
#
_entry.id   AF-A0A7J9XUS4-F1
#
_cell.length_a   1.000
_cell.length_b   1.000
_cell.length_c   1.000
_cell.angle_alpha   90.00
_cell.angle_beta   90.00
_cell.angle_gamma   90.00
#
_symmetry.space_group_name_H-M   'P 1'
#
loop_
_entity.id
_entity.type
_entity.pdbx_description
1 polymer ?
#
loop_
_entity_poly.entity_id
_entity_poly.type
_entity_poly.pdbx_seq_one_letter_code
_entity_poly.pdbx_strand_id
1 'polypeptide(L)'
;MPDTGGRRCLICPRGAGFAPAVRGRTGVSVNPADSDTADSDPVESDPGTSTDDFRPGLEGVVAFHTEIAEPDKDGGALRYRGVDIEDLAGKVTFSDVWALLVDGRFGDGLPPAEPFPLPVHTGDVRVDVQAALAMLAPIWGYRPLLDTTDAEAREQLARASVMALSYVAQSARGIYQPAVPQRRIDQCSTITERFMTRWRGEPDPAHVQAVDAYWVAAAEHGMNAS
;
A
#
# COMPACT_ATOMS: atom_id res chain seq x y z
N MET A 1 -38.38 -10.13 -21.17
CA MET A 1 -37.61 -9.91 -22.41
C MET A 1 -37.93 -8.51 -22.89
N PRO A 2 -37.02 -7.56 -22.64
CA PRO A 2 -36.14 -7.17 -23.74
C PRO A 2 -34.65 -7.06 -23.35
N ASP A 3 -33.85 -7.57 -24.28
CA ASP A 3 -32.54 -7.15 -24.80
C ASP A 3 -31.51 -6.44 -23.88
N THR A 4 -30.47 -7.19 -23.52
CA THR A 4 -29.24 -6.72 -22.87
C THR A 4 -28.18 -6.37 -23.92
N GLY A 5 -28.05 -5.08 -24.23
CA GLY A 5 -26.96 -4.53 -25.04
C GLY A 5 -25.64 -4.47 -24.27
N GLY A 6 -24.85 -5.54 -24.34
CA GLY A 6 -23.50 -5.64 -23.77
C GLY A 6 -22.49 -4.74 -24.50
N ARG A 7 -21.93 -3.75 -23.82
CA ARG A 7 -20.77 -2.98 -24.28
C ARG A 7 -19.50 -3.78 -23.97
N ARG A 8 -18.80 -4.19 -25.03
CA ARG A 8 -17.45 -4.77 -24.97
C ARG A 8 -16.44 -3.70 -24.58
N CYS A 9 -15.71 -3.93 -23.50
CA CYS A 9 -14.47 -3.21 -23.21
C CYS A 9 -13.36 -3.78 -24.12
N LEU A 10 -12.89 -2.98 -25.07
CA LEU A 10 -11.63 -3.20 -25.76
C LEU A 10 -10.54 -2.67 -24.85
N ILE A 11 -9.75 -3.56 -24.22
CA ILE A 11 -8.32 -3.45 -23.87
C ILE A 11 -8.02 -4.70 -23.01
N CYS A 12 -7.59 -5.79 -23.65
CA CYS A 12 -6.90 -6.91 -22.99
C CYS A 12 -6.24 -7.80 -24.05
N PRO A 13 -4.90 -7.86 -24.15
CA PRO A 13 -4.23 -8.92 -24.89
C PRO A 13 -3.95 -10.12 -23.96
N ARG A 14 -4.18 -11.31 -24.52
CA ARG A 14 -4.07 -12.63 -23.91
C ARG A 14 -2.61 -13.07 -23.70
N GLY A 15 -2.36 -13.64 -22.52
CA GLY A 15 -1.62 -14.88 -22.23
C GLY A 15 -0.30 -15.23 -22.94
N ALA A 16 0.73 -15.53 -22.13
CA ALA A 16 1.74 -16.54 -22.42
C ALA A 16 2.30 -17.12 -21.10
N GLY A 17 2.03 -18.40 -20.84
CA GLY A 17 2.61 -19.14 -19.73
C GLY A 17 3.96 -19.74 -20.12
N PHE A 18 4.91 -19.73 -19.19
CA PHE A 18 6.19 -20.42 -19.31
C PHE A 18 6.46 -21.25 -18.06
N ALA A 19 6.65 -22.55 -18.24
CA ALA A 19 7.11 -23.50 -17.23
C ALA A 19 8.56 -23.90 -17.52
N PRO A 20 9.43 -24.10 -16.52
CA PRO A 20 10.69 -24.79 -16.74
C PRO A 20 10.64 -26.22 -16.17
N ALA A 21 11.04 -27.17 -17.01
CA ALA A 21 11.38 -28.52 -16.65
C ALA A 21 12.90 -28.69 -16.81
N VAL A 22 13.63 -29.10 -15.76
CA VAL A 22 14.95 -29.72 -15.93
C VAL A 22 15.15 -30.84 -14.92
N ARG A 23 15.68 -31.94 -15.46
CA ARG A 23 15.79 -33.31 -14.95
C ARG A 23 16.90 -33.49 -13.92
N GLY A 24 16.66 -34.40 -12.98
CA GLY A 24 17.68 -34.94 -12.07
C GLY A 24 18.73 -35.79 -12.79
N ARG A 25 19.98 -35.65 -12.37
CA ARG A 25 21.10 -36.54 -12.74
C ARG A 25 21.42 -37.46 -11.57
N THR A 26 21.37 -38.75 -11.85
CA THR A 26 21.78 -39.86 -10.99
C THR A 26 23.27 -40.17 -11.17
N GLY A 27 23.90 -40.64 -10.09
CA GLY A 27 24.96 -41.66 -10.09
C GLY A 27 26.40 -41.21 -10.32
N VAL A 28 27.19 -41.14 -9.23
CA VAL A 28 28.65 -41.25 -9.29
C VAL A 28 29.05 -42.61 -8.71
N SER A 29 29.74 -43.40 -9.52
CA SER A 29 30.37 -44.67 -9.17
C SER A 29 31.76 -44.40 -8.59
N VAL A 30 32.09 -45.07 -7.48
CA VAL A 30 33.36 -44.99 -6.77
C VAL A 30 34.22 -46.19 -7.17
N ASN A 31 35.48 -45.96 -7.55
CA ASN A 31 36.53 -46.98 -7.54
C ASN A 31 37.74 -46.44 -6.75
N PRO A 32 38.40 -47.27 -5.91
CA PRO A 32 39.50 -46.85 -5.05
C PRO A 32 40.88 -47.18 -5.64
N ALA A 33 41.90 -46.60 -4.97
CA ALA A 33 43.35 -46.82 -5.08
C ALA A 33 44.08 -46.07 -6.21
N ASP A 34 44.84 -45.04 -5.83
CA ASP A 34 46.31 -45.18 -5.77
C ASP A 34 46.93 -44.03 -4.95
N SER A 35 48.04 -44.39 -4.29
CA SER A 35 48.80 -43.64 -3.29
C SER A 35 49.85 -42.69 -3.89
N ASP A 36 50.30 -41.77 -3.02
CA ASP A 36 51.57 -41.03 -3.08
C ASP A 36 51.74 -39.94 -4.15
N THR A 37 51.59 -38.68 -3.75
CA THR A 37 52.73 -37.79 -3.42
C THR A 37 52.20 -36.37 -3.23
N ALA A 38 52.55 -35.74 -2.11
CA ALA A 38 52.29 -34.34 -1.86
C ALA A 38 53.31 -33.50 -2.63
N ASP A 39 52.88 -32.88 -3.72
CA ASP A 39 53.58 -31.75 -4.33
C ASP A 39 52.63 -30.55 -4.29
N SER A 40 52.95 -29.59 -3.43
CA SER A 40 52.14 -28.40 -3.22
C SER A 40 52.49 -27.37 -4.29
N ASP A 41 51.71 -27.34 -5.37
CA ASP A 41 51.72 -26.22 -6.30
C ASP A 41 51.31 -24.93 -5.57
N PRO A 42 51.97 -23.78 -5.82
CA PRO A 42 51.52 -22.53 -5.28
C PRO A 42 50.20 -22.16 -5.98
N VAL A 43 49.12 -22.06 -5.20
CA VAL A 43 47.86 -21.47 -5.66
C VAL A 43 48.16 -20.02 -6.01
N GLU A 44 48.26 -19.75 -7.31
CA GLU A 44 48.33 -18.40 -7.86
C GLU A 44 47.00 -17.72 -7.50
N SER A 45 47.03 -16.88 -6.47
CA SER A 45 45.88 -16.09 -6.05
C SER A 45 45.56 -15.10 -7.16
N ASP A 46 44.46 -15.32 -7.87
CA ASP A 46 43.90 -14.39 -8.84
C ASP A 46 43.74 -13.00 -8.21
N PRO A 47 44.54 -11.98 -8.59
CA PRO A 47 44.49 -10.66 -8.01
C PRO A 47 43.38 -9.87 -8.72
N GLY A 48 42.13 -10.28 -8.52
CA GLY A 48 41.02 -9.71 -9.29
C GLY A 48 39.64 -9.78 -8.69
N THR A 49 39.38 -10.64 -7.70
CA THR A 49 38.04 -10.73 -7.11
C THR A 49 38.01 -9.97 -5.79
N SER A 50 37.90 -8.64 -5.87
CA SER A 50 37.62 -7.80 -4.70
C SER A 50 36.26 -8.22 -4.12
N THR A 51 36.29 -8.97 -3.03
CA THR A 51 35.12 -9.39 -2.25
C THR A 51 34.56 -8.24 -1.42
N ASP A 52 34.17 -7.13 -2.06
CA ASP A 52 33.51 -6.03 -1.36
C ASP A 52 32.58 -5.21 -2.27
N ASP A 53 31.65 -5.88 -2.95
CA ASP A 53 30.49 -5.23 -3.62
C ASP A 53 29.25 -5.26 -2.71
N PHE A 54 29.45 -5.01 -1.41
CA PHE A 54 28.35 -4.76 -0.49
C PHE A 54 28.06 -3.26 -0.44
N ARG A 55 26.83 -2.87 -0.78
CA ARG A 55 26.34 -1.50 -0.62
C ARG A 55 25.25 -1.47 0.46
N PRO A 56 25.37 -0.64 1.49
CA PRO A 56 24.29 -0.48 2.46
C PRO A 56 23.07 0.14 1.78
N GLY A 57 21.90 -0.46 1.99
CA GLY A 57 20.65 -0.07 1.32
C GLY A 57 20.30 -0.96 0.13
N LEU A 58 19.23 -0.60 -0.58
CA LEU A 58 18.70 -1.37 -1.74
C LEU A 58 18.62 -0.50 -3.00
N GLU A 59 19.50 0.49 -3.12
CA GLU A 59 19.54 1.35 -4.30
C GLU A 59 19.79 0.53 -5.57
N GLY A 60 18.90 0.67 -6.57
CA GLY A 60 18.96 -0.08 -7.82
C GLY A 60 18.56 -1.56 -7.72
N VAL A 61 18.22 -2.06 -6.53
CA VAL A 61 17.80 -3.45 -6.33
C VAL A 61 16.29 -3.56 -6.49
N VAL A 62 15.84 -4.35 -7.48
CA VAL A 62 14.43 -4.63 -7.70
C VAL A 62 13.95 -5.65 -6.67
N ALA A 63 13.11 -5.22 -5.73
CA ALA A 63 12.51 -6.11 -4.73
C ALA A 63 11.23 -6.79 -5.23
N PHE A 64 10.37 -6.06 -5.95
CA PHE A 64 9.07 -6.54 -6.40
C PHE A 64 8.70 -5.98 -7.77
N HIS A 65 7.86 -6.72 -8.50
CA HIS A 65 7.06 -6.19 -9.59
C HIS A 65 5.70 -5.73 -9.03
N THR A 66 5.19 -4.60 -9.50
CA THR A 66 3.92 -4.03 -9.03
C THR A 66 3.04 -3.58 -10.19
N GLU A 67 1.74 -3.68 -9.99
CA GLU A 67 0.71 -3.18 -10.90
C GLU A 67 -0.04 -1.97 -10.30
N ILE A 68 0.40 -1.46 -9.15
CA ILE A 68 -0.33 -0.44 -8.37
C ILE A 68 -0.13 0.96 -8.94
N ALA A 69 1.13 1.36 -9.13
CA ALA A 69 1.48 2.66 -9.66
C ALA A 69 2.80 2.61 -10.45
N GLU A 70 2.94 3.52 -11.40
CA GLU A 70 4.13 3.70 -12.20
C GLU A 70 4.64 5.15 -12.02
N PRO A 71 5.72 5.35 -11.24
CA PRO A 71 6.43 6.61 -11.21
C PRO A 71 7.36 6.68 -12.43
N ASP A 72 6.91 7.39 -13.47
CA ASP A 72 7.68 7.64 -14.68
C ASP A 72 8.70 8.76 -14.42
N LYS A 73 9.90 8.35 -13.95
CA LYS A 73 10.97 9.29 -13.56
C LYS A 73 11.49 10.12 -14.74
N ASP A 74 11.50 9.55 -15.94
CA ASP A 74 12.02 10.20 -17.14
C ASP A 74 10.96 11.10 -17.79
N GLY A 75 9.69 10.71 -17.74
CA GLY A 75 8.54 11.47 -18.24
C GLY A 75 7.97 12.50 -17.26
N GLY A 76 8.39 12.47 -15.99
CA GLY A 76 7.90 13.38 -14.94
C GLY A 76 6.43 13.16 -14.56
N ALA A 77 5.87 12.00 -14.89
CA ALA A 77 4.46 11.67 -14.66
C ALA A 77 4.30 10.60 -13.58
N LEU A 78 3.24 10.70 -12.78
CA LEU A 78 2.86 9.66 -11.81
C LEU A 78 1.51 9.09 -12.22
N ARG A 79 1.46 7.77 -12.43
CA ARG A 79 0.24 7.08 -12.85
C ARG A 79 -0.22 6.08 -11.79
N TYR A 80 -1.48 6.18 -11.37
CA TYR A 80 -2.12 5.19 -10.51
C TYR A 80 -2.94 4.24 -11.38
N ARG A 81 -2.59 2.95 -11.39
CA ARG A 81 -3.20 1.95 -12.28
C ARG A 81 -3.28 2.41 -13.75
N GLY A 82 -2.26 3.14 -14.21
CA GLY A 82 -2.18 3.70 -15.56
C GLY A 82 -2.95 5.02 -15.78
N VAL A 83 -3.65 5.55 -14.78
CA VAL A 83 -4.35 6.85 -14.85
C VAL A 83 -3.44 7.94 -14.31
N ASP A 84 -3.30 9.04 -15.06
CA ASP A 84 -2.46 10.17 -14.67
C ASP A 84 -2.99 10.88 -13.41
N ILE A 85 -2.09 11.21 -12.49
CA ILE A 85 -2.41 11.97 -11.27
C ILE A 85 -3.09 13.31 -11.58
N GLU A 86 -2.75 13.98 -12.68
CA GLU A 86 -3.36 15.25 -13.09
C GLU A 86 -4.84 15.08 -13.49
N ASP A 87 -5.24 13.86 -13.84
CA ASP A 87 -6.63 13.50 -14.12
C ASP A 87 -7.41 13.04 -12.89
N LEU A 88 -6.73 12.82 -11.77
CA LEU A 88 -7.33 12.43 -10.50
C LEU A 88 -7.41 13.61 -9.53
N ALA A 89 -6.30 14.34 -9.33
CA ALA A 89 -6.19 15.39 -8.32
C ALA A 89 -7.21 16.52 -8.56
N GLY A 90 -8.06 16.77 -7.57
CA GLY A 90 -9.12 17.79 -7.63
C GLY A 90 -10.32 17.44 -8.51
N LYS A 91 -10.33 16.26 -9.15
CA LYS A 91 -11.41 15.76 -10.03
C LYS A 91 -12.10 14.53 -9.45
N VAL A 92 -11.36 13.67 -8.77
CA VAL A 92 -11.81 12.40 -8.18
C VAL A 92 -11.55 12.44 -6.68
N THR A 93 -12.47 11.91 -5.88
CA THR A 93 -12.33 11.96 -4.41
C THR A 93 -11.21 11.02 -3.95
N PHE A 94 -10.57 11.36 -2.81
CA PHE A 94 -9.59 10.47 -2.19
C PHE A 94 -10.13 9.05 -1.95
N SER A 95 -11.41 8.93 -1.57
CA SER A 95 -12.07 7.63 -1.36
C SER A 95 -12.09 6.76 -2.60
N ASP A 96 -12.36 7.36 -3.77
CA ASP A 96 -12.39 6.64 -5.05
C ASP A 96 -10.99 6.29 -5.55
N VAL A 97 -10.01 7.17 -5.30
CA VAL A 97 -8.59 6.89 -5.61
C VAL A 97 -8.05 5.75 -4.74
N TRP A 98 -8.45 5.68 -3.47
CA TRP A 98 -8.13 4.54 -2.61
C TRP A 98 -8.63 3.22 -3.23
N ALA A 99 -9.87 3.17 -3.72
CA ALA A 99 -10.41 1.99 -4.39
C ALA A 99 -9.67 1.67 -5.70
N LEU A 100 -9.33 2.70 -6.50
CA LEU A 100 -8.52 2.51 -7.70
C LEU A 100 -7.19 1.82 -7.36
N LEU A 101 -6.47 2.33 -6.37
CA LEU A 101 -5.18 1.80 -5.97
C LEU A 101 -5.28 0.37 -5.43
N VAL A 102 -6.24 0.11 -4.54
CA VAL A 102 -6.39 -1.20 -3.88
C VAL A 102 -7.00 -2.25 -4.82
N ASP A 103 -8.07 -1.93 -5.53
CA ASP A 103 -8.86 -2.90 -6.31
C ASP A 103 -8.55 -2.88 -7.82
N GLY A 104 -7.75 -1.92 -8.29
CA GLY A 104 -7.46 -1.72 -9.71
C GLY A 104 -8.61 -1.08 -10.50
N ARG A 105 -9.69 -0.65 -9.81
CA ARG A 105 -10.91 -0.10 -10.42
C ARG A 105 -11.67 0.79 -9.44
N PHE A 106 -12.51 1.67 -9.97
CA PHE A 106 -13.45 2.44 -9.16
C PHE A 106 -14.67 1.62 -8.72
N GLY A 107 -15.39 2.12 -7.70
CA GLY A 107 -16.76 1.70 -7.37
C GLY A 107 -16.97 1.29 -5.92
N ASP A 108 -15.93 0.88 -5.21
CA ASP A 108 -16.03 0.42 -3.82
C ASP A 108 -15.05 1.19 -2.93
N GLY A 109 -15.30 2.51 -2.80
CA GLY A 109 -14.48 3.44 -2.02
C GLY A 109 -14.44 3.15 -0.52
N LEU A 110 -13.68 3.96 0.21
CA LEU A 110 -13.61 3.89 1.66
C LEU A 110 -15.00 4.10 2.31
N PRO A 111 -15.40 3.22 3.24
CA PRO A 111 -16.61 3.41 4.03
C PRO A 111 -16.38 4.53 5.07
N PRO A 112 -17.45 5.16 5.60
CA PRO A 112 -17.30 6.12 6.70
C PRO A 112 -16.82 5.42 7.98
N ALA A 113 -15.91 6.08 8.71
CA ALA A 113 -15.42 5.55 10.00
C ALA A 113 -16.55 5.42 11.03
N GLU A 114 -16.56 4.29 11.72
CA GLU A 114 -17.44 4.04 12.85
C GLU A 114 -17.14 5.00 14.02
N PRO A 115 -18.12 5.29 14.89
CA PRO A 115 -17.92 6.11 16.07
C PRO A 115 -17.04 5.37 17.09
N PHE A 116 -15.73 5.61 17.04
CA PHE A 116 -14.78 5.02 17.96
C PHE A 116 -13.83 6.12 18.50
N PRO A 117 -13.94 6.47 19.79
CA PRO A 117 -13.05 7.45 20.42
C PRO A 117 -11.59 6.98 20.37
N LEU A 118 -10.68 7.91 20.07
CA LEU A 118 -9.24 7.66 20.15
C LEU A 118 -8.85 7.23 21.58
N PRO A 119 -8.26 6.04 21.78
CA PRO A 119 -7.96 5.54 23.13
C PRO A 119 -6.63 6.04 23.72
N VAL A 120 -5.79 6.71 22.92
CA VAL A 120 -4.44 7.15 23.30
C VAL A 120 -4.25 8.64 23.03
N HIS A 121 -3.64 9.36 23.97
CA HIS A 121 -3.33 10.78 23.85
C HIS A 121 -1.91 11.06 24.36
N THR A 122 -0.93 11.00 23.47
CA THR A 122 0.50 11.19 23.78
C THR A 122 0.95 12.65 23.64
N GLY A 123 0.17 13.47 22.92
CA GLY A 123 0.57 14.82 22.51
C GLY A 123 1.27 14.85 21.14
N ASP A 124 1.51 13.70 20.52
CA ASP A 124 2.00 13.57 19.15
C ASP A 124 0.94 12.80 18.31
N VAL A 125 0.39 13.48 17.30
CA VAL A 125 -0.67 12.94 16.44
C VAL A 125 -0.24 11.66 15.73
N ARG A 126 1.03 11.57 15.30
CA ARG A 126 1.56 10.40 14.61
C ARG A 126 1.66 9.22 15.56
N VAL A 127 2.13 9.45 16.79
CA VAL A 127 2.24 8.39 17.80
C VAL A 127 0.87 7.88 18.21
N ASP A 128 -0.11 8.78 18.36
CA ASP A 128 -1.49 8.41 18.71
C ASP A 128 -2.11 7.47 17.67
N VAL A 129 -2.04 7.82 16.37
CA VAL A 129 -2.59 6.96 15.32
C VAL A 129 -1.82 5.64 15.17
N GLN A 130 -0.48 5.69 15.28
CA GLN A 130 0.37 4.49 15.18
C GLN A 130 0.04 3.47 16.29
N ALA A 131 -0.14 3.94 17.52
CA ALA A 131 -0.52 3.09 18.64
C ALA A 131 -1.97 2.61 18.51
N ALA A 132 -2.91 3.51 18.20
CA ALA A 132 -4.34 3.19 18.15
C ALA A 132 -4.68 2.18 17.04
N LEU A 133 -4.02 2.26 15.87
CA LEU A 133 -4.23 1.29 14.78
C LEU A 133 -3.83 -0.13 15.20
N ALA A 134 -2.72 -0.31 15.90
CA ALA A 134 -2.30 -1.63 16.39
C ALA A 134 -3.32 -2.22 17.39
N MET A 135 -3.98 -1.38 18.17
CA MET A 135 -5.02 -1.79 19.12
C MET A 135 -6.32 -2.26 18.45
N LEU A 136 -6.56 -1.91 17.17
CA LEU A 136 -7.75 -2.35 16.45
C LEU A 136 -7.77 -3.87 16.25
N ALA A 137 -6.61 -4.50 16.07
CA ALA A 137 -6.53 -5.92 15.78
C ALA A 137 -7.20 -6.80 16.85
N PRO A 138 -6.87 -6.69 18.16
CA PRO A 138 -7.57 -7.47 19.19
C PRO A 138 -9.03 -7.00 19.42
N ILE A 139 -9.35 -5.72 19.19
CA ILE A 139 -10.72 -5.19 19.40
C ILE A 139 -11.69 -5.69 18.33
N TRP A 140 -11.23 -5.81 17.09
CA TRP A 140 -12.03 -6.21 15.93
C TRP A 140 -11.74 -7.62 15.45
N GLY A 141 -10.85 -8.35 16.12
CA GLY A 141 -10.54 -9.74 15.80
C GLY A 141 -9.80 -9.90 14.47
N TYR A 142 -8.94 -8.96 14.10
CA TYR A 142 -8.11 -9.12 12.90
C TYR A 142 -7.13 -10.27 13.13
N ARG A 143 -7.32 -11.32 12.33
CA ARG A 143 -6.45 -12.50 12.34
C ARG A 143 -5.17 -12.22 11.55
N PRO A 144 -4.11 -13.01 11.75
CA PRO A 144 -2.94 -12.94 10.88
C PRO A 144 -3.35 -13.07 9.42
N LEU A 145 -2.71 -12.30 8.52
CA LEU A 145 -3.03 -12.32 7.08
C LEU A 145 -2.96 -13.74 6.48
N LEU A 146 -2.10 -14.61 7.02
CA LEU A 146 -1.99 -16.01 6.62
C LEU A 146 -3.30 -16.81 6.78
N ASP A 147 -4.14 -16.42 7.73
CA ASP A 147 -5.40 -17.08 8.07
C ASP A 147 -6.63 -16.34 7.50
N THR A 148 -6.41 -15.30 6.70
CA THR A 148 -7.43 -14.35 6.22
C THR A 148 -7.52 -14.40 4.70
N THR A 149 -8.74 -14.33 4.17
CA THR A 149 -8.95 -14.26 2.71
C THR A 149 -8.66 -12.87 2.17
N ASP A 150 -8.30 -12.73 0.89
CA ASP A 150 -8.04 -11.42 0.28
C ASP A 150 -9.22 -10.43 0.44
N ALA A 151 -10.45 -10.94 0.31
CA ALA A 151 -11.66 -10.13 0.48
C ALA A 151 -11.80 -9.59 1.92
N GLU A 152 -11.56 -10.45 2.92
CA GLU A 152 -11.58 -10.08 4.33
C GLU A 152 -10.42 -9.13 4.66
N ALA A 153 -9.21 -9.39 4.15
CA ALA A 153 -8.05 -8.52 4.32
C ALA A 153 -8.30 -7.12 3.73
N ARG A 154 -8.94 -7.05 2.56
CA ARG A 154 -9.32 -5.78 1.92
C ARG A 154 -10.35 -5.01 2.73
N GLU A 155 -11.37 -5.69 3.28
CA GLU A 155 -12.37 -5.06 4.17
C GLU A 155 -11.70 -4.53 5.45
N GLN A 156 -10.82 -5.32 6.05
CA GLN A 156 -10.04 -4.89 7.22
C GLN A 156 -9.13 -3.69 6.89
N LEU A 157 -8.48 -3.70 5.73
CA LEU A 157 -7.66 -2.58 5.25
C LEU A 157 -8.49 -1.30 5.09
N ALA A 158 -9.68 -1.38 4.47
CA ALA A 158 -10.57 -0.23 4.31
C ALA A 158 -11.00 0.34 5.66
N ARG A 159 -11.45 -0.54 6.56
CA ARG A 159 -11.93 -0.18 7.89
C ARG A 159 -10.82 0.44 8.75
N ALA A 160 -9.60 -0.12 8.73
CA ALA A 160 -8.45 0.44 9.42
C ALA A 160 -7.99 1.77 8.80
N SER A 161 -8.01 1.89 7.47
CA SER A 161 -7.60 3.12 6.75
C SER A 161 -8.47 4.31 7.15
N VAL A 162 -9.80 4.15 7.14
CA VAL A 162 -10.68 5.26 7.55
C VAL A 162 -10.59 5.53 9.06
N MET A 163 -10.28 4.52 9.88
CA MET A 163 -10.00 4.74 11.30
C MET A 163 -8.73 5.53 11.54
N ALA A 164 -7.69 5.33 10.74
CA ALA A 164 -6.47 6.14 10.81
C ALA A 164 -6.81 7.63 10.64
N LEU A 165 -7.61 7.97 9.62
CA LEU A 165 -8.08 9.34 9.39
C LEU A 165 -8.89 9.87 10.58
N SER A 166 -9.82 9.06 11.09
CA SER A 166 -10.60 9.40 12.28
C SER A 166 -9.73 9.71 13.49
N TYR A 167 -8.71 8.90 13.75
CA TYR A 167 -7.80 9.07 14.88
C TYR A 167 -6.90 10.30 14.72
N VAL A 168 -6.38 10.54 13.51
CA VAL A 168 -5.63 11.77 13.21
C VAL A 168 -6.49 13.01 13.46
N ALA A 169 -7.75 13.03 12.99
CA ALA A 169 -8.66 14.15 13.23
C ALA A 169 -8.96 14.37 14.71
N GLN A 170 -9.16 13.30 15.48
CA GLN A 170 -9.42 13.36 16.92
C GLN A 170 -8.19 13.86 17.70
N SER A 171 -7.02 13.30 17.42
CA SER A 171 -5.77 13.72 18.07
C SER A 171 -5.44 15.19 17.74
N ALA A 172 -5.55 15.59 16.47
CA ALA A 172 -5.29 16.97 16.04
C ALA A 172 -6.31 17.98 16.55
N ARG A 173 -7.54 17.56 16.87
CA ARG A 173 -8.53 18.39 17.56
C ARG A 173 -8.15 18.62 19.03
N GLY A 174 -7.51 17.61 19.62
CA GLY A 174 -7.01 17.61 20.99
C GLY A 174 -8.10 17.37 22.03
N ILE A 175 -7.65 17.16 23.27
CA ILE A 175 -8.50 16.77 24.40
C ILE A 175 -9.28 17.93 25.05
N TYR A 176 -8.91 19.17 24.71
CA TYR A 176 -9.50 20.37 25.31
C TYR A 176 -10.78 20.84 24.61
N GLN A 177 -11.08 20.28 23.43
CA GLN A 177 -12.30 20.57 22.70
C GLN A 177 -13.23 19.35 22.76
N PRO A 178 -14.55 19.55 22.94
CA PRO A 178 -15.48 18.44 22.86
C PRO A 178 -15.48 17.82 21.46
N ALA A 179 -15.70 16.51 21.38
CA ALA A 179 -15.84 15.81 20.11
C ALA A 179 -16.99 16.39 19.28
N VAL A 180 -16.82 16.46 17.96
CA VAL A 180 -17.89 16.85 17.05
C VAL A 180 -18.94 15.73 17.02
N PRO A 181 -20.24 16.02 17.23
CA PRO A 181 -21.27 14.99 17.26
C PRO A 181 -21.32 14.19 15.96
N GLN A 182 -21.45 12.87 16.06
CA GLN A 182 -21.50 11.97 14.89
C GLN A 182 -22.59 12.39 13.88
N ARG A 183 -23.76 12.85 14.36
CA ARG A 183 -24.84 13.38 13.50
C ARG A 183 -24.40 14.51 12.55
N ARG A 184 -23.40 15.32 12.92
CA ARG A 184 -22.85 16.41 12.08
C ARG A 184 -21.86 15.86 11.05
N ILE A 185 -21.06 14.87 11.45
CA ILE A 185 -20.14 14.15 10.58
C ILE A 185 -20.92 13.39 9.51
N ASP A 186 -22.06 12.78 9.87
CA ASP A 186 -22.88 12.00 8.95
C ASP A 186 -23.58 12.82 7.87
N GLN A 187 -23.68 14.14 8.04
CA GLN A 187 -24.18 15.06 7.02
C GLN A 187 -23.17 15.34 5.90
N CYS A 188 -21.91 14.95 6.10
CA CYS A 188 -20.85 15.15 5.11
C CYS A 188 -20.93 14.12 3.98
N SER A 189 -20.60 14.57 2.78
CA SER A 189 -20.72 13.84 1.52
C SER A 189 -19.51 12.96 1.20
N THR A 190 -18.30 13.36 1.62
CA THR A 190 -17.05 12.65 1.32
C THR A 190 -16.28 12.27 2.58
N ILE A 191 -15.36 11.31 2.46
CA ILE A 191 -14.46 10.90 3.57
C ILE A 191 -13.56 12.06 4.01
N THR A 192 -13.07 12.85 3.06
CA THR A 192 -12.24 14.02 3.34
C THR A 192 -13.02 15.10 4.08
N GLU A 193 -14.28 15.35 3.70
CA GLU A 193 -15.16 16.27 4.42
C GLU A 193 -15.47 15.76 5.84
N ARG A 194 -15.69 14.45 6.01
CA ARG A 194 -15.89 13.81 7.33
C ARG A 194 -14.66 13.98 8.22
N PHE A 195 -13.46 13.81 7.68
CA PHE A 195 -12.19 14.03 8.38
C PHE A 195 -12.07 15.50 8.83
N MET A 196 -12.23 16.44 7.90
CA MET A 196 -12.11 17.87 8.17
C MET A 196 -13.15 18.35 9.18
N THR A 197 -14.38 17.84 9.08
CA THR A 197 -15.47 18.12 10.04
C THR A 197 -15.17 17.54 11.41
N ARG A 198 -14.67 16.30 11.51
CA ARG A 198 -14.27 15.69 12.78
C ARG A 198 -13.16 16.48 13.48
N TRP A 199 -12.23 17.04 12.72
CA TRP A 199 -11.13 17.86 13.22
C TRP A 199 -11.60 19.27 13.62
N ARG A 200 -12.19 20.01 12.67
CA ARG A 200 -12.44 21.46 12.75
C ARG A 200 -13.86 21.84 13.15
N GLY A 201 -14.82 20.92 13.09
CA GLY A 201 -16.24 21.21 13.28
C GLY A 201 -16.89 21.79 12.03
N GLU A 202 -16.51 23.01 11.66
CA GLU A 202 -17.05 23.72 10.49
C GLU A 202 -15.89 24.12 9.54
N PRO A 203 -15.37 23.16 8.73
CA PRO A 203 -14.28 23.45 7.81
C PRO A 203 -14.73 24.28 6.61
N ASP A 204 -13.86 25.18 6.13
CA ASP A 204 -14.05 25.87 4.86
C ASP A 204 -14.05 24.85 3.70
N PRO A 205 -15.04 24.86 2.80
CA PRO A 205 -15.07 23.98 1.62
C PRO A 205 -13.80 24.03 0.76
N ALA A 206 -13.13 25.19 0.66
CA ALA A 206 -11.88 25.32 -0.07
C ALA A 206 -10.73 24.52 0.59
N HIS A 207 -10.71 24.45 1.92
CA HIS A 207 -9.73 23.62 2.64
C HIS A 207 -10.03 22.13 2.48
N VAL A 208 -11.32 21.74 2.43
CA VAL A 208 -11.70 20.35 2.15
C VAL A 208 -11.21 19.93 0.77
N GLN A 209 -11.43 20.75 -0.25
CA GLN A 209 -10.95 20.50 -1.61
C GLN A 209 -9.42 20.43 -1.69
N ALA A 210 -8.72 21.33 -0.99
CA ALA A 210 -7.26 21.34 -0.95
C ALA A 210 -6.69 20.06 -0.30
N VAL A 211 -7.28 19.60 0.81
CA VAL A 211 -6.86 18.35 1.46
C VAL A 211 -7.16 17.14 0.58
N ASP A 212 -8.31 17.12 -0.11
CA ASP A 212 -8.68 16.02 -1.00
C ASP A 212 -7.69 15.89 -2.16
N ALA A 213 -7.38 17.00 -2.84
CA ALA A 213 -6.38 17.04 -3.91
C ALA A 213 -4.98 16.65 -3.41
N TYR A 214 -4.58 17.11 -2.22
CA TYR A 214 -3.31 16.73 -1.60
C TYR A 214 -3.25 15.23 -1.30
N TRP A 215 -4.29 14.65 -0.72
CA TRP A 215 -4.32 13.23 -0.41
C TRP A 215 -4.32 12.36 -1.66
N VAL A 216 -5.01 12.76 -2.73
CA VAL A 216 -4.88 12.09 -4.03
C VAL A 216 -3.44 12.16 -4.52
N ALA A 217 -2.81 13.34 -4.46
CA ALA A 217 -1.44 13.51 -4.94
C ALA A 217 -0.40 12.72 -4.14
N ALA A 218 -0.66 12.50 -2.85
CA ALA A 218 0.22 11.80 -1.93
C ALA A 218 -0.18 10.32 -1.67
N ALA A 219 -1.16 9.79 -2.40
CA ALA A 219 -1.76 8.50 -2.10
C ALA A 219 -0.79 7.31 -2.28
N GLU A 220 0.12 7.38 -3.26
CA GLU A 220 1.05 6.28 -3.56
C GLU A 220 2.31 6.82 -4.26
N HIS A 221 3.48 6.28 -3.90
CA HIS A 221 4.76 6.73 -4.49
C HIS A 221 5.82 5.60 -4.59
N GLY A 222 5.40 4.41 -5.02
CA GLY A 222 6.25 3.26 -5.28
C GLY A 222 6.93 2.72 -4.03
N MET A 223 8.12 2.15 -4.22
CA MET A 223 8.89 1.49 -3.16
C MET A 223 9.65 2.51 -2.27
N ASN A 224 8.90 3.35 -1.57
CA ASN A 224 9.44 4.25 -0.55
C ASN A 224 9.61 3.51 0.80
N ALA A 225 10.28 4.14 1.76
CA ALA A 225 10.66 3.52 3.03
C ALA A 225 9.63 3.63 4.17
N SER A 226 8.50 4.34 3.95
CA SER A 226 7.60 4.81 5.01
C SER A 226 6.99 3.69 5.86
#